data_AF-A0A9N8VB03-F1
#
_entry.id   AF-A0A9N8VB03-F1
#
_cell.length_a   1.000
_cell.length_b   1.000
_cell.length_c   1.000
_cell.angle_alpha   90.00
_cell.angle_beta   90.00
_cell.angle_gamma   90.00
#
_symmetry.space_group_name_H-M   'P 1'
#
loop_
_entity.id
_entity.type
_entity.pdbx_description
1 polymer ?
#
loop_
_entity_poly.entity_id
_entity_poly.type
_entity_poly.pdbx_seq_one_letter_code
_entity_poly.pdbx_strand_id
1 'polypeptide(L)'
;MKTRLVEEIGEMRQQCFPTIWFDRQLIFEFKHEDFEPGDSGASVVDKKGNALGILHASWMTENYRDHRYSYAIASPYFAIFEALEVYPASNPTVIAEASSANN
;
A
#
# COMPACT_ATOMS: atom_id res chain seq x y z
N MET A 1 6.75 27.68 -6.53
CA MET A 1 6.38 28.08 -5.15
C MET A 1 5.29 27.13 -4.69
N LYS A 2 5.53 26.31 -3.67
CA LYS A 2 4.48 25.42 -3.15
C LYS A 2 3.43 26.29 -2.47
N THR A 3 2.15 26.05 -2.73
CA THR A 3 1.04 26.78 -2.10
C THR A 3 0.90 26.31 -0.66
N ARG A 4 0.48 27.20 0.26
CA ARG A 4 0.24 26.89 1.69
C ARG A 4 -0.58 25.61 1.91
N LEU A 5 -1.54 25.34 1.02
CA LEU A 5 -2.38 24.14 1.03
C LEU A 5 -1.59 22.83 0.80
N VAL A 6 -0.51 22.89 0.03
CA VAL A 6 0.40 21.75 -0.21
C VAL A 6 1.30 21.50 1.01
N GLU A 7 1.63 22.54 1.75
CA GLU A 7 2.39 22.43 3.01
C GLU A 7 1.52 21.83 4.12
N GLU A 8 0.29 22.32 4.28
CA GLU A 8 -0.70 21.78 5.24
C GLU A 8 -1.02 20.30 4.95
N ILE A 9 -1.20 19.92 3.68
CA ILE A 9 -1.34 18.51 3.29
C ILE A 9 -0.09 17.70 3.62
N GLY A 10 1.10 18.29 3.44
CA GLY A 10 2.37 17.65 3.77
C GLY A 10 2.49 17.36 5.27
N GLU A 11 2.17 18.33 6.11
CA GLU A 11 2.18 18.20 7.57
C GLU A 11 1.15 17.18 8.07
N MET A 12 -0.09 17.24 7.56
CA MET A 12 -1.11 16.23 7.87
C MET A 12 -0.67 14.83 7.46
N ARG A 13 -0.07 14.69 6.27
CA ARG A 13 0.50 13.41 5.83
C ARG A 13 1.65 12.96 6.71
N GLN A 14 2.49 13.85 7.24
CA GLN A 14 3.55 13.46 8.18
C GLN A 14 3.02 13.06 9.56
N GLN A 15 1.89 13.60 10.00
CA GLN A 15 1.25 13.16 11.24
C GLN A 15 0.63 11.78 11.09
N CYS A 16 -0.01 11.51 9.95
CA CYS A 16 -0.63 10.21 9.65
C CYS A 16 0.38 9.15 9.19
N PHE A 17 1.44 9.58 8.50
CA PHE A 17 2.50 8.78 7.91
C PHE A 17 3.84 9.44 8.27
N PRO A 18 4.28 9.37 9.54
CA PRO A 18 5.58 9.91 9.95
C PRO A 18 6.62 9.36 8.99
N THR A 19 7.49 10.24 8.50
CA THR A 19 8.46 10.01 7.42
C THR A 19 9.59 9.06 7.87
N ILE A 20 9.22 7.91 8.43
CA ILE A 20 10.03 6.72 8.43
C ILE A 20 9.92 6.21 7.00
N TRP A 21 10.97 6.45 6.21
CA TRP A 21 11.09 5.85 4.90
C TRP A 21 11.03 4.34 5.12
N PHE A 22 9.90 3.73 4.75
CA PHE A 22 9.85 2.29 4.58
C PHE A 22 10.70 1.99 3.36
N ASP A 23 12.00 1.81 3.56
CA ASP A 23 12.95 1.33 2.54
C ASP A 23 12.68 -0.14 2.13
N ARG A 24 11.45 -0.59 2.40
CA ARG A 24 10.91 -1.94 2.19
C ARG A 24 9.75 -1.88 1.20
N GLN A 25 9.76 -0.96 0.23
CA GLN A 25 8.75 -0.91 -0.81
C GLN A 25 8.90 -2.10 -1.77
N LEU A 26 7.77 -2.66 -2.19
CA LEU A 26 7.71 -3.63 -3.27
C LEU A 26 7.42 -2.91 -4.58
N ILE A 27 8.12 -3.32 -5.63
CA ILE A 27 7.85 -2.89 -7.00
C ILE A 27 7.20 -4.07 -7.73
N PHE A 28 6.03 -3.82 -8.27
CA PHE A 28 5.27 -4.77 -9.07
C PHE A 28 5.19 -4.28 -10.51
N GLU A 29 5.42 -5.19 -11.44
CA GLU A 29 5.22 -4.93 -12.86
C GLU A 29 3.79 -5.31 -13.23
N PHE A 30 3.05 -4.34 -13.77
CA PHE A 30 1.68 -4.49 -14.25
C PHE A 30 1.62 -4.19 -15.74
N LYS A 31 0.66 -4.78 -16.46
CA LYS A 31 0.40 -4.37 -17.83
C LYS A 31 -0.26 -2.99 -17.84
N HIS A 32 -0.25 -2.34 -18.99
CA HIS A 32 -1.06 -1.13 -19.19
C HIS A 32 -2.53 -1.43 -18.87
N GLU A 33 -3.20 -0.53 -18.15
CA GLU A 33 -4.60 -0.63 -17.69
C GLU A 33 -4.87 -1.65 -16.57
N ASP A 34 -3.89 -2.44 -16.12
CA ASP A 34 -4.06 -3.31 -14.94
C ASP A 34 -4.18 -2.50 -13.63
N PHE A 35 -3.78 -1.22 -13.65
CA PHE A 35 -3.88 -0.28 -12.52
C PHE A 35 -4.02 1.15 -13.03
N GLU A 36 -4.98 1.89 -12.48
CA GLU A 36 -5.28 3.27 -12.89
C GLU A 36 -5.23 4.27 -11.72
N PRO A 37 -5.11 5.58 -12.01
CA PRO A 37 -5.29 6.62 -11.01
C PRO A 37 -6.68 6.51 -10.34
N GLY A 38 -6.68 6.09 -9.07
CA GLY A 38 -7.91 5.81 -8.31
C GLY A 38 -7.81 4.53 -7.48
N ASP A 39 -6.99 3.59 -7.94
CA ASP A 39 -6.78 2.28 -7.30
C ASP A 39 -5.78 2.34 -6.12
N SER A 40 -5.37 3.54 -5.70
CA SER A 40 -4.49 3.72 -4.54
C SER A 40 -5.16 3.16 -3.28
N GLY A 41 -4.43 2.36 -2.51
CA GLY A 41 -4.97 1.64 -1.35
C GLY A 41 -5.48 0.23 -1.67
N ALA A 42 -5.54 -0.17 -2.94
CA ALA A 42 -5.89 -1.54 -3.30
C ALA A 42 -4.88 -2.56 -2.78
N SER A 43 -5.37 -3.76 -2.45
CA SER A 43 -4.53 -4.89 -2.07
C SER A 43 -3.87 -5.51 -3.30
N VAL A 44 -2.56 -5.68 -3.26
CA VAL A 44 -1.82 -6.52 -4.21
C VAL A 44 -1.81 -7.94 -3.69
N VAL A 45 -2.24 -8.89 -4.52
CA VAL A 45 -2.29 -10.32 -4.19
C VAL A 45 -1.45 -11.14 -5.18
N ASP A 46 -0.85 -12.23 -4.70
CA ASP A 46 -0.20 -13.19 -5.59
C ASP A 46 -1.23 -14.09 -6.30
N LYS A 47 -0.76 -14.94 -7.23
CA LYS A 47 -1.62 -15.89 -7.96
C LYS A 47 -2.30 -16.94 -7.09
N LYS A 48 -1.86 -17.11 -5.84
CA LYS A 48 -2.45 -18.03 -4.85
C LYS A 48 -3.45 -17.31 -3.92
N GLY A 49 -3.63 -15.99 -4.09
CA GLY A 49 -4.51 -15.17 -3.27
C GLY A 49 -3.85 -14.64 -1.98
N ASN A 50 -2.54 -14.78 -1.82
CA ASN A 50 -1.85 -14.23 -0.65
C ASN A 50 -1.71 -12.71 -0.79
N ALA A 51 -2.09 -11.97 0.26
CA ALA A 51 -1.95 -10.53 0.32
C ALA A 51 -0.47 -10.14 0.48
N LEU A 52 0.06 -9.40 -0.50
CA LEU A 52 1.47 -9.01 -0.56
C LEU A 52 1.69 -7.60 -0.01
N GLY A 53 0.83 -6.65 -0.38
CA GLY A 53 0.97 -5.26 0.04
C GLY A 53 -0.20 -4.37 -0.36
N ILE A 54 -0.07 -3.09 -0.02
CA ILE A 54 -1.03 -2.03 -0.35
C ILE A 54 -0.41 -1.08 -1.38
N LEU A 55 -1.15 -0.82 -2.44
CA LEU A 55 -0.74 -0.01 -3.58
C LEU A 55 -0.68 1.48 -3.23
N HIS A 56 0.41 2.16 -3.58
CA HIS A 56 0.61 3.58 -3.28
C HIS A 56 0.67 4.48 -4.50
N ALA A 57 1.45 4.08 -5.50
CA ALA A 57 1.75 4.94 -6.63
C ALA A 57 2.09 4.10 -7.85
N SER A 58 1.72 4.61 -9.03
CA SER A 58 2.32 4.15 -10.28
C SER A 58 3.61 4.90 -10.58
N TRP A 59 4.58 4.18 -11.11
CA TRP A 59 5.74 4.72 -11.77
C TRP A 59 5.69 4.31 -13.24
N MET A 60 5.36 5.28 -14.09
CA MET A 60 5.41 5.12 -15.54
C MET A 60 6.75 5.62 -16.06
N THR A 61 7.45 4.80 -16.85
CA THR A 61 8.68 5.21 -17.52
C THR A 61 8.35 5.65 -18.95
N GLU A 62 8.93 6.76 -19.41
CA GLU A 62 8.58 7.39 -20.70
C GLU A 62 9.09 6.63 -21.94
N ASN A 63 9.89 5.58 -21.76
CA ASN A 63 10.52 4.84 -22.86
C ASN A 63 9.68 3.64 -23.32
N TYR A 64 8.53 3.93 -23.92
CA TYR A 64 7.63 2.96 -24.55
C TYR A 64 7.41 3.29 -26.03
N ARG A 65 8.28 2.81 -26.91
CA ARG A 65 7.90 2.73 -28.33
C ARG A 65 7.03 1.52 -28.66
N ASP A 66 6.78 0.62 -27.72
CA ASP A 66 6.11 -0.64 -28.04
C ASP A 66 5.18 -1.24 -26.96
N HIS A 67 4.66 -0.39 -26.06
CA HIS A 67 3.68 -0.73 -25.02
C HIS A 67 4.17 -1.51 -23.77
N ARG A 68 3.53 -1.15 -22.64
CA ARG A 68 2.80 -2.07 -21.73
C ARG A 68 3.36 -2.48 -20.37
N TYR A 69 4.26 -1.75 -19.72
CA TYR A 69 4.44 -1.96 -18.28
C TYR A 69 4.35 -0.67 -17.45
N SER A 70 3.41 -0.69 -16.52
CA SER A 70 3.28 0.27 -15.44
C SER A 70 3.91 -0.38 -14.22
N TYR A 71 4.92 0.25 -13.62
CA TYR A 71 5.37 -0.22 -12.31
C TYR A 71 4.43 0.34 -11.25
N ALA A 72 4.11 -0.46 -10.26
CA ALA A 72 3.39 0.02 -9.10
C ALA A 72 4.20 -0.23 -7.84
N ILE A 73 4.24 0.80 -7.00
CA ILE A 73 4.93 0.81 -5.73
C ILE A 73 3.91 0.47 -4.66
N ALA A 74 4.23 -0.51 -3.83
CA ALA A 74 3.36 -0.96 -2.74
C ALA A 74 4.14 -1.12 -1.44
N SER A 75 3.50 -0.84 -0.31
CA SER A 75 4.04 -1.20 1.00
C SER A 75 3.65 -2.62 1.34
N PRO A 76 4.60 -3.49 1.73
CA PRO A 76 4.28 -4.86 2.07
C PRO A 76 3.51 -4.93 3.38
N TYR A 77 2.53 -5.84 3.45
CA TYR A 77 1.67 -5.96 4.64
C TYR A 77 2.46 -6.26 5.92
N PHE A 78 3.52 -7.06 5.85
CA PHE A 78 4.33 -7.35 7.04
C PHE A 78 4.93 -6.07 7.66
N ALA A 79 5.37 -5.13 6.84
CA ALA A 79 5.96 -3.88 7.33
C ALA A 79 4.89 -2.94 7.91
N ILE A 80 3.70 -2.93 7.32
CA ILE A 80 2.55 -2.18 7.84
C ILE A 80 2.13 -2.73 9.21
N PHE A 81 2.03 -4.05 9.33
CA PHE A 81 1.66 -4.72 10.57
C PHE A 81 2.68 -4.48 11.69
N GLU A 82 3.98 -4.59 11.38
CA GLU A 82 5.06 -4.29 12.33
C GLU A 82 5.01 -2.83 12.80
N ALA A 83 4.81 -1.89 11.89
CA ALA A 83 4.84 -0.47 12.24
C ALA A 83 3.60 0.03 12.99
N LEU A 84 2.44 -0.58 12.74
CA LEU A 84 1.19 -0.22 13.41
C LEU A 84 0.88 -1.10 14.61
N GLU A 85 1.71 -2.12 14.90
CA GLU A 85 1.46 -3.13 15.92
C GLU A 85 0.09 -3.81 15.77
N VAL A 86 -0.33 -4.05 14.52
CA VAL A 86 -1.62 -4.68 14.19
C VAL A 86 -1.42 -6.05 13.54
N TYR A 87 -2.33 -6.97 13.81
CA TYR A 87 -2.34 -8.31 13.23
C TYR A 87 -3.50 -8.47 12.23
N PRO A 88 -3.33 -9.28 11.17
CA PRO A 88 -4.41 -9.55 10.24
C PRO A 88 -5.59 -10.22 10.96
N ALA A 89 -6.82 -9.82 10.62
CA ALA A 89 -8.03 -10.36 11.25
C ALA A 89 -8.21 -11.88 11.09
N SER A 90 -7.47 -12.51 10.15
CA SER A 90 -7.44 -13.96 9.97
C SER A 90 -6.55 -14.70 10.98
N ASN A 91 -5.97 -14.01 11.96
CA ASN A 91 -5.26 -14.67 13.06
C ASN A 91 -6.30 -15.45 13.91
N PRO A 92 -6.26 -16.80 13.96
CA PRO A 92 -7.29 -17.60 14.62
C PRO A 92 -7.50 -17.21 16.09
N THR A 93 -6.43 -16.74 16.75
CA THR A 93 -6.43 -16.26 18.13
C THR A 93 -7.28 -15.00 18.32
N VAL A 94 -7.22 -14.05 17.39
CA VAL A 94 -7.97 -12.78 17.48
C VAL A 94 -9.46 -12.99 17.21
N ILE A 95 -9.80 -13.92 16.30
CA ILE A 95 -11.19 -14.31 16.04
C ILE A 95 -11.79 -14.98 17.29
N ALA A 96 -11.02 -15.84 17.98
CA ALA A 96 -11.45 -16.49 19.20
C ALA A 96 -11.69 -15.49 20.35
N GLU A 97 -10.80 -14.52 20.53
CA GLU A 97 -10.94 -13.47 21.56
C GLU A 97 -12.14 -12.55 21.29
N ALA A 98 -12.32 -12.09 20.05
CA ALA A 98 -13.47 -11.27 19.65
C ALA A 98 -14.82 -12.02 19.76
N SER A 99 -14.82 -13.34 19.60
CA SER A 99 -16.02 -14.17 19.78
C SER A 99 -16.33 -14.41 21.26
N SER A 100 -15.31 -14.45 22.13
CA SER A 100 -15.47 -14.65 23.57
C SER A 100 -15.90 -13.38 24.33
N ALA A 101 -15.57 -12.19 23.82
CA ALA A 101 -15.96 -10.92 24.43
C ALA A 101 -17.43 -10.53 24.19
N ASN A 102 -18.14 -11.29 23.34
CA ASN A 102 -19.54 -11.08 23.00
C ASN A 102 -20.49 -12.11 23.66
N ASN A 103 -20.01 -12.88 24.64
CA ASN A 103 -20.80 -13.83 25.44
C ASN A 103 -20.84 -13.44 26.92
#